data_AF-A0A9E0XCN6-F1
#
_entry.id   AF-A0A9E0XCN6-F1
#
_cell.length_a   1.000
_cell.length_b   1.000
_cell.length_c   1.000
_cell.angle_alpha   90.00
_cell.angle_beta   90.00
_cell.angle_gamma   90.00
#
_symmetry.space_group_name_H-M   'P 1'
#
loop_
_entity.id
_entity.type
_entity.pdbx_description
1 polymer ?
#
loop_
_entity_poly.entity_id
_entity_poly.type
_entity_poly.pdbx_seq_one_letter_code
_entity_poly.pdbx_strand_id
1 'polypeptide(L)'
;MKSTLPDPIDIDANRRLLNRYRYVLHESMRLFAGWLPRVARFELKCEMGRTIWENSLHVNALYLRLREIQSPAFQPPADEALVHLMEELIHAPDEYALALGYYRVVAPSLIAALKSHESTTFPNSDLPSVRAIQHILFDLCAEQDRLRPIFSEATAAGRITPAARAWESYVRELLAATGGVDGSAPPGPAPAPSAVRVEFQAPREARRDERFTSLGADLEAMPDEADHDAHTTEEFERYSTEVLAAETVALVMYHIKGMPWEFQFDAARHLYDEIRHALMGYEWMRRHGADPFQSPQYLHILKWRCQFPPVMQYCMLTMGNEVHAFPYRHRRVEAHQKTGDRLSEQFVRYDIADETQHVRFGNRWLPVLLNHVGESRSLEQYTADCLKVWEEQYRTGKLTINVE
;
A
#
# COMPACT_ATOMS: atom_id res chain seq x y z
N MET A 1 -8.73 47.75 -19.00
CA MET A 1 -8.83 46.29 -19.15
C MET A 1 -9.40 45.73 -17.86
N LYS A 2 -10.63 45.17 -17.87
CA LYS A 2 -11.06 44.35 -16.73
C LYS A 2 -10.13 43.15 -16.70
N SER A 3 -9.35 43.05 -15.62
CA SER A 3 -8.57 41.86 -15.32
C SER A 3 -9.54 40.68 -15.27
N THR A 4 -9.49 39.79 -16.27
CA THR A 4 -10.23 38.54 -16.27
C THR A 4 -9.47 37.55 -15.38
N LEU A 5 -9.38 37.87 -14.09
CA LEU A 5 -9.04 36.85 -13.11
C LEU A 5 -10.23 35.88 -13.09
N PRO A 6 -9.99 34.56 -13.20
CA PRO A 6 -11.06 33.59 -13.06
C PRO A 6 -11.77 33.79 -11.73
N ASP A 7 -13.09 33.61 -11.73
CA ASP A 7 -13.88 33.72 -10.50
C ASP A 7 -13.38 32.67 -9.49
N PRO A 8 -13.21 33.05 -8.22
CA PRO A 8 -12.70 32.14 -7.20
C PRO A 8 -13.67 30.98 -6.97
N ILE A 9 -13.12 29.82 -6.61
CA ILE A 9 -13.93 28.66 -6.23
C ILE A 9 -14.78 29.00 -5.00
N ASP A 10 -16.10 28.87 -5.12
CA ASP A 10 -17.03 29.01 -3.99
C ASP A 10 -16.95 27.81 -3.03
N ILE A 11 -17.48 27.96 -1.81
CA ILE A 11 -17.38 26.92 -0.78
C ILE A 11 -18.06 25.59 -1.16
N ASP A 12 -19.16 25.65 -1.91
CA ASP A 12 -19.89 24.44 -2.33
C ASP A 12 -19.13 23.70 -3.43
N ALA A 13 -18.53 24.43 -4.38
CA ALA A 13 -17.63 23.90 -5.39
C ALA A 13 -16.37 23.32 -4.75
N ASN A 14 -15.76 24.02 -3.78
CA ASN A 14 -14.61 23.53 -3.05
C ASN A 14 -14.92 22.19 -2.35
N ARG A 15 -16.01 22.14 -1.57
CA ARG A 15 -16.47 20.91 -0.91
C ARG A 15 -16.61 19.76 -1.90
N ARG A 16 -17.28 19.98 -3.04
CA ARG A 16 -17.45 18.94 -4.08
C ARG A 16 -16.11 18.45 -4.61
N LEU A 17 -15.19 19.36 -4.94
CA LEU A 17 -13.87 19.01 -5.48
C LEU A 17 -13.02 18.23 -4.48
N LEU A 18 -12.89 18.72 -3.24
CA LEU A 18 -12.15 18.01 -2.19
C LEU A 18 -12.74 16.61 -1.94
N ASN A 19 -14.07 16.47 -2.01
CA ASN A 19 -14.72 15.17 -1.86
C ASN A 19 -14.35 14.21 -3.00
N ARG A 20 -14.29 14.70 -4.25
CA ARG A 20 -13.85 13.92 -5.42
C ARG A 20 -12.39 13.49 -5.28
N TYR A 21 -11.49 14.41 -4.93
CA TYR A 21 -10.06 14.12 -4.78
C TYR A 21 -9.82 13.06 -3.69
N ARG A 22 -10.48 13.26 -2.53
CA ARG A 22 -10.42 12.32 -1.41
C ARG A 22 -10.94 10.95 -1.82
N TYR A 23 -12.05 10.89 -2.57
CA TYR A 23 -12.60 9.63 -3.06
C TYR A 23 -11.61 8.88 -3.96
N VAL A 24 -11.02 9.56 -4.95
CA VAL A 24 -10.02 8.95 -5.85
C VAL A 24 -8.83 8.41 -5.06
N LEU A 25 -8.25 9.20 -4.16
CA LEU A 25 -7.10 8.79 -3.34
C LEU A 25 -7.45 7.60 -2.43
N HIS A 26 -8.62 7.64 -1.79
CA HIS A 26 -9.09 6.59 -0.88
C HIS A 26 -9.38 5.27 -1.59
N GLU A 27 -10.11 5.29 -2.71
CA GLU A 27 -10.37 4.07 -3.48
C GLU A 27 -9.09 3.50 -4.11
N SER A 28 -8.12 4.36 -4.43
CA SER A 28 -6.81 3.91 -4.93
C SER A 28 -6.03 3.13 -3.86
N MET A 29 -6.17 3.47 -2.56
CA MET A 29 -5.58 2.66 -1.49
C MET A 29 -6.14 1.23 -1.52
N ARG A 30 -7.47 1.07 -1.62
CA ARG A 30 -8.11 -0.24 -1.70
C ARG A 30 -7.70 -1.00 -2.96
N LEU A 31 -7.67 -0.32 -4.10
CA LEU A 31 -7.25 -0.86 -5.39
C LEU A 31 -5.84 -1.48 -5.30
N PHE A 32 -4.86 -0.70 -4.84
CA PHE A 32 -3.49 -1.15 -4.72
C PHE A 32 -3.31 -2.21 -3.64
N ALA A 33 -4.04 -2.11 -2.52
CA ALA A 33 -3.99 -3.11 -1.46
C ALA A 33 -4.47 -4.49 -1.97
N GLY A 34 -5.53 -4.54 -2.77
CA GLY A 34 -5.98 -5.79 -3.41
C GLY A 34 -4.97 -6.35 -4.41
N TRP A 35 -4.31 -5.48 -5.18
CA TRP A 35 -3.36 -5.89 -6.21
C TRP A 35 -1.95 -6.19 -5.72
N LEU A 36 -1.55 -5.71 -4.54
CA LEU A 36 -0.17 -5.77 -4.06
C LEU A 36 0.44 -7.19 -4.15
N PRO A 37 -0.25 -8.27 -3.74
CA PRO A 37 0.32 -9.60 -3.87
C PRO A 37 0.40 -10.11 -5.32
N ARG A 38 -0.45 -9.59 -6.23
CA ARG A 38 -0.50 -10.00 -7.65
C ARG A 38 0.59 -9.32 -8.49
N VAL A 39 1.18 -8.23 -8.01
CA VAL A 39 2.27 -7.52 -8.69
C VAL A 39 3.52 -8.38 -8.57
N ALA A 40 4.20 -8.65 -9.69
CA ALA A 40 5.43 -9.42 -9.70
C ALA A 40 6.64 -8.48 -9.62
N ARG A 41 6.63 -7.41 -10.42
CA ARG A 41 7.78 -6.52 -10.54
C ARG A 41 8.08 -5.83 -9.21
N PHE A 42 9.28 -6.03 -8.67
CA PHE A 42 9.64 -5.57 -7.32
C PHE A 42 9.52 -4.05 -7.17
N GLU A 43 10.11 -3.27 -8.07
CA GLU A 43 10.09 -1.80 -7.97
C GLU A 43 8.66 -1.25 -8.08
N LEU A 44 7.82 -1.86 -8.92
CA LEU A 44 6.41 -1.49 -9.04
C LEU A 44 5.64 -1.83 -7.76
N LYS A 45 5.92 -2.98 -7.14
CA LYS A 45 5.31 -3.38 -5.86
C LYS A 45 5.68 -2.42 -4.73
N CYS A 46 6.95 -2.05 -4.62
CA CYS A 46 7.41 -1.07 -3.65
C CYS A 46 6.73 0.28 -3.87
N GLU A 47 6.61 0.73 -5.12
CA GLU A 47 5.92 2.00 -5.43
C GLU A 47 4.43 1.91 -5.09
N MET A 48 3.74 0.80 -5.38
CA MET A 48 2.33 0.64 -4.97
C MET A 48 2.14 0.67 -3.45
N GLY A 49 3.03 0.02 -2.69
CA GLY A 49 3.02 0.11 -1.22
C GLY A 49 3.24 1.54 -0.72
N ARG A 50 4.13 2.30 -1.38
CA ARG A 50 4.34 3.72 -1.10
C ARG A 50 3.11 4.57 -1.44
N THR A 51 2.51 4.36 -2.62
CA THR A 51 1.27 5.04 -3.05
C THR A 51 0.14 4.82 -2.04
N ILE A 52 -0.01 3.62 -1.47
CA ILE A 52 -1.03 3.35 -0.42
C ILE A 52 -0.81 4.26 0.80
N TRP A 53 0.44 4.38 1.27
CA TRP A 53 0.77 5.22 2.42
C TRP A 53 0.69 6.73 2.12
N GLU A 54 1.25 7.20 1.01
CA GLU A 54 1.18 8.61 0.62
C GLU A 54 -0.30 9.03 0.42
N ASN A 55 -1.12 8.19 -0.25
CA ASN A 55 -2.55 8.43 -0.37
C ASN A 55 -3.25 8.47 0.99
N SER A 56 -2.82 7.70 2.00
CA SER A 56 -3.41 7.77 3.34
C SER A 56 -3.12 9.11 4.03
N LEU A 57 -1.92 9.66 3.84
CA LEU A 57 -1.57 11.01 4.30
C LEU A 57 -2.44 12.08 3.62
N HIS A 58 -2.64 11.94 2.30
CA HIS A 58 -3.46 12.86 1.51
C HIS A 58 -4.93 12.80 1.89
N VAL A 59 -5.49 11.60 2.00
CA VAL A 59 -6.88 11.39 2.44
C VAL A 59 -7.06 11.93 3.85
N ASN A 60 -6.10 11.77 4.75
CA ASN A 60 -6.20 12.32 6.10
C ASN A 60 -6.22 13.86 6.09
N ALA A 61 -5.38 14.51 5.30
CA ALA A 61 -5.39 15.97 5.15
C ALA A 61 -6.74 16.47 4.59
N LEU A 62 -7.26 15.81 3.56
CA LEU A 62 -8.57 16.13 2.98
C LEU A 62 -9.72 15.80 3.94
N TYR A 63 -9.64 14.71 4.69
CA TYR A 63 -10.62 14.31 5.70
C TYR A 63 -10.78 15.39 6.77
N LEU A 64 -9.66 15.85 7.34
CA LEU A 64 -9.66 16.92 8.35
C LEU A 64 -10.30 18.19 7.80
N ARG A 65 -9.96 18.59 6.57
CA ARG A 65 -10.56 19.76 5.93
C ARG A 65 -12.05 19.58 5.66
N LEU A 66 -12.44 18.44 5.09
CA LEU A 66 -13.83 18.13 4.77
C LEU A 66 -14.71 18.14 6.02
N ARG A 67 -14.24 17.67 7.18
CA ARG A 67 -14.99 17.74 8.45
C ARG A 67 -15.38 19.16 8.88
N GLU A 68 -14.67 20.18 8.41
CA GLU A 68 -14.95 21.58 8.74
C GLU A 68 -16.05 22.17 7.85
N ILE A 69 -16.22 21.64 6.63
CA ILE A 69 -17.08 22.21 5.57
C ILE A 69 -18.17 21.26 5.06
N GLN A 70 -18.19 20.01 5.53
CA GLN A 70 -19.22 19.02 5.21
C GLN A 70 -19.44 18.01 6.34
N SER A 71 -20.67 17.47 6.41
CA SER A 71 -21.02 16.38 7.32
C SER A 71 -22.00 15.40 6.64
N PRO A 72 -21.71 14.08 6.63
CA PRO A 72 -20.47 13.45 7.09
C PRO A 72 -19.26 13.83 6.21
N ALA A 73 -18.05 13.71 6.76
CA ALA A 73 -16.82 14.04 6.03
C ALA A 73 -16.50 13.06 4.89
N PHE A 74 -16.89 11.80 5.06
CA PHE A 74 -16.80 10.79 4.01
C PHE A 74 -18.18 10.59 3.38
N GLN A 75 -18.31 10.97 2.12
CA GLN A 75 -19.48 10.74 1.28
C GLN A 75 -19.05 10.23 -0.09
N PRO A 76 -19.77 9.29 -0.72
CA PRO A 76 -19.58 9.01 -2.13
C PRO A 76 -19.72 10.31 -2.96
N PRO A 77 -18.92 10.52 -4.00
CA PRO A 77 -19.17 11.63 -4.93
C PRO A 77 -20.51 11.40 -5.62
N ALA A 78 -21.22 12.50 -5.95
CA ALA A 78 -22.48 12.42 -6.69
C ALA A 78 -22.31 12.01 -8.18
N ASP A 79 -21.06 11.95 -8.65
CA ASP A 79 -20.69 11.57 -10.00
C ASP A 79 -20.55 10.04 -10.09
N GLU A 80 -21.60 9.38 -10.55
CA GLU A 80 -21.66 7.94 -10.75
C GLU A 80 -20.60 7.45 -11.75
N ALA A 81 -20.21 8.27 -12.75
CA ALA A 81 -19.17 7.91 -13.69
C ALA A 81 -17.79 7.88 -13.03
N LEU A 82 -17.52 8.78 -12.08
CA LEU A 82 -16.29 8.75 -11.27
C LEU A 82 -16.24 7.52 -10.37
N VAL A 83 -17.36 7.15 -9.75
CA VAL A 83 -17.48 5.92 -8.96
C VAL A 83 -17.19 4.70 -9.85
N HIS A 84 -17.85 4.63 -11.00
CA HIS A 84 -17.68 3.54 -11.95
C HIS A 84 -16.24 3.42 -12.48
N LEU A 85 -15.57 4.54 -12.80
CA LEU A 85 -14.16 4.56 -13.18
C LEU A 85 -13.28 3.88 -12.13
N MET A 86 -13.45 4.24 -10.85
CA MET A 86 -12.64 3.69 -9.76
C MET A 86 -12.95 2.21 -9.50
N GLU A 87 -14.21 1.81 -9.67
CA GLU A 87 -14.62 0.40 -9.59
C GLU A 87 -14.02 -0.44 -10.73
N GLU A 88 -13.90 0.11 -11.93
CA GLU A 88 -13.36 -0.61 -13.10
C GLU A 88 -11.84 -0.82 -13.03
N LEU A 89 -11.08 0.10 -12.42
CA LEU A 89 -9.61 0.03 -12.37
C LEU A 89 -9.08 -1.31 -11.81
N ILE A 90 -9.79 -1.93 -10.87
CA ILE A 90 -9.37 -3.17 -10.24
C ILE A 90 -9.35 -4.36 -11.22
N HIS A 91 -10.09 -4.25 -12.33
CA HIS A 91 -10.27 -5.31 -13.33
C HIS A 91 -9.22 -5.28 -14.46
N ALA A 92 -8.09 -4.64 -14.21
CA ALA A 92 -6.98 -4.62 -15.17
C ALA A 92 -6.49 -6.04 -15.50
N PRO A 93 -6.11 -6.33 -16.75
CA PRO A 93 -5.66 -7.67 -17.15
C PRO A 93 -4.34 -8.09 -16.49
N ASP A 94 -3.43 -7.14 -16.26
CA ASP A 94 -2.09 -7.37 -15.69
C ASP A 94 -1.60 -6.16 -14.88
N GLU A 95 -0.46 -6.31 -14.21
CA GLU A 95 0.13 -5.30 -13.31
C GLU A 95 0.48 -3.99 -14.04
N TYR A 96 0.88 -4.07 -15.32
CA TYR A 96 1.22 -2.89 -16.10
C TYR A 96 -0.03 -2.20 -16.65
N ALA A 97 -1.07 -2.94 -17.01
CA ALA A 97 -2.36 -2.37 -17.35
C ALA A 97 -2.93 -1.56 -16.17
N LEU A 98 -2.88 -2.10 -14.95
CA LEU A 98 -3.25 -1.37 -13.73
C LEU A 98 -2.39 -0.10 -13.58
N ALA A 99 -1.06 -0.25 -13.67
CA ALA A 99 -0.14 0.86 -13.47
C ALA A 99 -0.32 1.96 -14.51
N LEU A 100 -0.53 1.63 -15.80
CA LEU A 100 -0.83 2.62 -16.84
C LEU A 100 -2.17 3.30 -16.56
N GLY A 101 -3.21 2.54 -16.21
CA GLY A 101 -4.54 3.05 -15.91
C GLY A 101 -4.52 4.09 -14.78
N TYR A 102 -3.92 3.76 -13.64
CA TYR A 102 -3.84 4.73 -12.54
C TYR A 102 -2.80 5.82 -12.81
N TYR A 103 -1.53 5.45 -13.00
CA TYR A 103 -0.43 6.41 -12.96
C TYR A 103 -0.27 7.26 -14.22
N ARG A 104 -0.82 6.87 -15.39
CA ARG A 104 -0.77 7.68 -16.63
C ARG A 104 -2.11 8.29 -17.03
N VAL A 105 -3.21 7.94 -16.35
CA VAL A 105 -4.54 8.47 -16.66
C VAL A 105 -5.13 9.17 -15.44
N VAL A 106 -5.39 8.44 -14.36
CA VAL A 106 -6.07 8.98 -13.17
C VAL A 106 -5.21 9.97 -12.39
N ALA A 107 -4.00 9.57 -12.00
CA ALA A 107 -3.10 10.43 -11.22
C ALA A 107 -2.74 11.74 -11.96
N PRO A 108 -2.40 11.74 -13.27
CA PRO A 108 -2.18 12.98 -14.01
C PRO A 108 -3.42 13.88 -14.09
N SER A 109 -4.62 13.31 -14.18
CA SER A 109 -5.87 14.09 -14.13
C SER A 109 -6.10 14.70 -12.75
N LEU A 110 -5.82 13.97 -11.67
CA LEU A 110 -5.86 14.49 -10.31
C LEU A 110 -4.84 15.62 -10.10
N ILE A 111 -3.60 15.46 -10.59
CA ILE A 111 -2.57 16.52 -10.53
C ILE A 111 -3.05 17.77 -11.26
N ALA A 112 -3.63 17.64 -12.46
CA ALA A 112 -4.16 18.78 -13.21
C ALA A 112 -5.30 19.48 -12.46
N ALA A 113 -6.24 18.71 -11.89
CA ALA A 113 -7.35 19.21 -11.08
C ALA A 113 -6.86 19.97 -9.83
N LEU A 114 -5.89 19.41 -9.12
CA LEU A 114 -5.28 20.02 -7.94
C LEU A 114 -4.54 21.33 -8.27
N LYS A 115 -3.77 21.36 -9.38
CA LYS A 115 -3.09 22.59 -9.86
C LYS A 115 -4.09 23.68 -10.21
N SER A 116 -5.16 23.32 -10.92
CA SER A 116 -6.23 24.27 -11.24
C SER A 116 -6.85 24.81 -9.96
N HIS A 117 -7.24 23.93 -9.04
CA HIS A 117 -7.84 24.29 -7.77
C HIS A 117 -6.95 25.24 -6.96
N GLU A 118 -5.66 24.92 -6.77
CA GLU A 118 -4.70 25.78 -6.08
C GLU A 118 -4.67 27.20 -6.67
N SER A 119 -4.62 27.31 -8.01
CA SER A 119 -4.52 28.59 -8.70
C SER A 119 -5.79 29.44 -8.66
N THR A 120 -6.95 28.82 -8.46
CA THR A 120 -8.28 29.46 -8.46
C THR A 120 -8.84 29.70 -7.06
N THR A 121 -8.18 29.22 -6.01
CA THR A 121 -8.61 29.44 -4.63
C THR A 121 -7.87 30.62 -4.02
N PHE A 122 -8.62 31.61 -3.52
CA PHE A 122 -8.02 32.74 -2.81
C PHE A 122 -7.53 32.31 -1.41
N PRO A 123 -6.21 32.37 -1.12
CA PRO A 123 -5.67 31.84 0.13
C PRO A 123 -6.25 32.54 1.38
N ASN A 124 -6.60 33.83 1.30
CA ASN A 124 -7.21 34.53 2.42
C ASN A 124 -8.57 33.94 2.85
N SER A 125 -9.27 33.25 1.94
CA SER A 125 -10.56 32.62 2.21
C SER A 125 -10.41 31.14 2.57
N ASP A 126 -9.45 30.43 1.96
CA ASP A 126 -9.30 28.98 2.18
C ASP A 126 -7.85 28.49 2.09
N LEU A 127 -6.96 29.12 2.87
CA LEU A 127 -5.58 28.64 3.05
C LEU A 127 -5.50 27.17 3.52
N PRO A 128 -6.38 26.65 4.40
CA PRO A 128 -6.35 25.25 4.80
C PRO A 128 -6.44 24.27 3.62
N SER A 129 -7.35 24.49 2.66
CA SER A 129 -7.46 23.65 1.47
C SER A 129 -6.24 23.79 0.57
N VAL A 130 -5.75 25.02 0.35
CA VAL A 130 -4.53 25.28 -0.44
C VAL A 130 -3.32 24.55 0.15
N ARG A 131 -3.13 24.58 1.47
CA ARG A 131 -2.03 23.89 2.16
C ARG A 131 -2.10 22.37 1.97
N ALA A 132 -3.30 21.79 2.06
CA ALA A 132 -3.48 20.35 1.82
C ALA A 132 -3.13 20.02 0.36
N ILE A 133 -3.68 20.77 -0.60
CA ILE A 133 -3.46 20.59 -2.04
C ILE A 133 -1.97 20.66 -2.41
N GLN A 134 -1.22 21.62 -1.85
CA GLN A 134 0.21 21.78 -2.14
C GLN A 134 1.05 20.58 -1.75
N HIS A 135 0.81 19.98 -0.58
CA HIS A 135 1.53 18.78 -0.17
C HIS A 135 1.13 17.55 -1.02
N ILE A 136 -0.16 17.41 -1.34
CA ILE A 136 -0.63 16.34 -2.22
C ILE A 136 0.02 16.46 -3.61
N LEU A 137 0.08 17.67 -4.17
CA LEU A 137 0.74 17.93 -5.44
C LEU A 137 2.23 17.59 -5.41
N PHE A 138 2.92 17.93 -4.31
CA PHE A 138 4.34 17.61 -4.15
C PHE A 138 4.58 16.10 -4.23
N ASP A 139 3.83 15.31 -3.46
CA ASP A 139 3.98 13.86 -3.42
C ASP A 139 3.58 13.21 -4.74
N LEU A 140 2.43 13.59 -5.32
CA LEU A 140 1.98 13.04 -6.61
C LEU A 140 2.94 13.38 -7.76
N CYS A 141 3.57 14.55 -7.77
CA CYS A 141 4.60 14.85 -8.78
C CYS A 141 5.85 13.99 -8.56
N ALA A 142 6.27 13.79 -7.30
CA ALA A 142 7.39 12.91 -6.99
C ALA A 142 7.10 11.44 -7.34
N GLU A 143 5.85 10.98 -7.18
CA GLU A 143 5.38 9.66 -7.64
C GLU A 143 5.60 9.47 -9.15
N GLN A 144 5.21 10.47 -9.96
CA GLN A 144 5.39 10.42 -11.41
C GLN A 144 6.87 10.35 -11.82
N ASP A 145 7.76 11.02 -11.08
CA ASP A 145 9.21 10.93 -11.32
C ASP A 145 9.78 9.55 -10.99
N ARG A 146 9.32 8.91 -9.91
CA ARG A 146 9.74 7.55 -9.51
C ARG A 146 9.26 6.48 -10.49
N LEU A 147 8.09 6.66 -11.09
CA LEU A 147 7.53 5.71 -12.07
C LEU A 147 8.14 5.79 -13.45
N ARG A 148 8.71 6.94 -13.83
CA ARG A 148 9.35 7.14 -15.14
C ARG A 148 10.38 6.05 -15.48
N PRO A 149 11.37 5.72 -14.62
CA PRO A 149 12.31 4.63 -14.91
C PRO A 149 11.62 3.26 -14.95
N ILE A 150 10.62 2.99 -14.10
CA ILE A 150 9.89 1.72 -14.07
C ILE A 150 9.17 1.48 -15.41
N PHE A 151 8.47 2.49 -15.94
CA PHE A 151 7.78 2.39 -17.23
C PHE A 151 8.75 2.33 -18.42
N SER A 152 9.88 3.05 -18.34
CA SER A 152 10.92 2.99 -19.36
C SER A 152 11.48 1.56 -19.49
N GLU A 153 11.85 0.95 -18.36
CA GLU A 153 12.35 -0.42 -18.32
C GLU A 153 11.29 -1.42 -18.79
N ALA A 154 10.04 -1.30 -18.31
CA ALA A 154 8.94 -2.17 -18.74
C ALA A 154 8.68 -2.08 -20.24
N THR A 155 8.80 -0.88 -20.83
CA THR A 155 8.66 -0.68 -22.27
C THR A 155 9.81 -1.34 -23.03
N ALA A 156 11.05 -1.12 -22.59
CA ALA A 156 12.24 -1.71 -23.21
C ALA A 156 12.22 -3.25 -23.16
N ALA A 157 11.70 -3.81 -22.06
CA ALA A 157 11.54 -5.25 -21.87
C ALA A 157 10.28 -5.84 -22.53
N GLY A 158 9.48 -5.03 -23.26
CA GLY A 158 8.27 -5.50 -23.93
C GLY A 158 7.12 -5.91 -23.00
N ARG A 159 7.17 -5.53 -21.71
CA ARG A 159 6.13 -5.86 -20.72
C ARG A 159 4.87 -4.99 -20.86
N ILE A 160 4.95 -3.88 -21.58
CA ILE A 160 3.78 -3.07 -21.96
C ILE A 160 3.10 -3.70 -23.19
N THR A 161 2.19 -4.63 -22.91
CA THR A 161 1.47 -5.41 -23.93
C THR A 161 0.43 -4.59 -24.70
N PRO A 162 -0.05 -5.05 -25.87
CA PRO A 162 -1.21 -4.45 -26.53
C PRO A 162 -2.46 -4.42 -25.65
N ALA A 163 -2.67 -5.43 -24.82
CA ALA A 163 -3.77 -5.47 -23.86
C ALA A 163 -3.64 -4.37 -22.79
N ALA A 164 -2.44 -4.13 -22.26
CA ALA A 164 -2.18 -3.05 -21.32
C ALA A 164 -2.43 -1.66 -21.94
N ARG A 165 -2.08 -1.47 -23.23
CA ARG A 165 -2.40 -0.21 -23.96
C ARG A 165 -3.89 -0.06 -24.24
N ALA A 166 -4.58 -1.15 -24.62
CA ALA A 166 -6.04 -1.13 -24.81
C ALA A 166 -6.77 -0.80 -23.50
N TRP A 167 -6.26 -1.32 -22.38
CA TRP A 167 -6.73 -0.96 -21.04
C TRP A 167 -6.47 0.51 -20.70
N GLU A 168 -5.27 1.04 -20.95
CA GLU A 168 -4.95 2.47 -20.77
C GLU A 168 -5.93 3.37 -21.55
N SER A 169 -6.25 3.00 -22.80
CA SER A 169 -7.25 3.71 -23.62
C SER A 169 -8.65 3.63 -23.02
N TYR A 170 -9.08 2.44 -22.56
CA TYR A 170 -10.38 2.26 -21.92
C TYR A 170 -10.52 3.12 -20.65
N VAL A 171 -9.50 3.15 -19.79
CA VAL A 171 -9.48 3.99 -18.59
C VAL A 171 -9.55 5.48 -18.95
N ARG A 172 -8.92 5.89 -20.07
CA ARG A 172 -8.99 7.26 -20.57
C ARG A 172 -10.38 7.64 -21.05
N GLU A 173 -11.10 6.72 -21.68
CA GLU A 173 -12.50 6.89 -22.07
C GLU A 173 -13.43 6.98 -20.85
N LEU A 174 -13.23 6.10 -19.84
CA LEU A 174 -13.95 6.18 -18.57
C LEU A 174 -13.72 7.52 -17.88
N LEU A 175 -12.47 8.00 -17.79
CA LEU A 175 -12.15 9.32 -17.24
C LEU A 175 -12.79 10.47 -18.04
N ALA A 176 -12.84 10.37 -19.37
CA ALA A 176 -13.51 11.37 -20.20
C ALA A 176 -15.02 11.42 -19.93
N ALA A 177 -15.65 10.29 -19.59
CA ALA A 177 -17.05 10.24 -19.19
C ALA A 177 -17.34 10.93 -17.84
N THR A 178 -16.32 11.11 -16.98
CA THR A 178 -16.45 11.85 -15.71
C THR A 178 -16.25 13.35 -15.86
N GLY A 179 -15.86 13.83 -17.04
CA GLY A 179 -15.39 15.21 -17.22
C GLY A 179 -14.02 15.48 -16.56
N GLY A 180 -13.22 14.44 -16.32
CA GLY A 180 -11.99 14.52 -15.53
C GLY A 180 -12.21 14.35 -14.03
N VAL A 181 -11.11 14.28 -13.26
CA VAL A 181 -11.18 14.09 -11.80
C VAL A 181 -11.88 15.25 -11.09
N ASP A 182 -11.79 16.48 -11.60
CA ASP A 182 -12.54 17.65 -11.10
C ASP A 182 -13.98 17.73 -11.65
N GLY A 183 -14.27 17.03 -12.74
CA GLY A 183 -15.58 17.02 -13.41
C GLY A 183 -15.88 18.33 -14.16
N SER A 184 -14.84 19.08 -14.55
CA SER A 184 -15.00 20.40 -15.18
C SER A 184 -15.25 20.33 -16.70
N ALA A 185 -14.80 19.26 -17.36
CA ALA A 185 -14.99 19.08 -18.79
C ALA A 185 -16.40 18.52 -19.11
N PRO A 186 -16.97 18.83 -20.29
CA PRO A 186 -18.20 18.20 -20.74
C PRO A 186 -18.04 16.66 -20.76
N PRO A 187 -18.89 15.90 -20.06
CA PRO A 187 -18.74 14.46 -19.97
C PRO A 187 -18.97 13.79 -21.34
N GLY A 188 -18.08 12.86 -21.69
CA GLY A 188 -18.25 11.99 -22.85
C GLY A 188 -19.24 10.84 -22.60
N PRO A 189 -19.57 10.04 -23.63
CA PRO A 189 -20.35 8.82 -23.45
C PRO A 189 -19.55 7.79 -22.65
N ALA A 190 -20.22 7.05 -21.77
CA ALA A 190 -19.60 5.94 -21.05
C ALA A 190 -19.22 4.82 -22.02
N PRO A 191 -17.96 4.33 -22.02
CA PRO A 191 -17.55 3.22 -22.86
C PRO A 191 -18.16 1.89 -22.40
N ALA A 192 -18.34 0.95 -23.31
CA ALA A 192 -18.66 -0.43 -22.95
C ALA A 192 -17.44 -1.10 -22.27
N PRO A 193 -17.64 -2.12 -21.41
CA PRO A 193 -16.52 -2.85 -20.79
C PRO A 193 -15.50 -3.33 -21.82
N SER A 194 -14.22 -3.10 -21.53
CA SER A 194 -13.14 -3.47 -22.44
C SER A 194 -13.06 -4.99 -22.64
N ALA A 195 -12.76 -5.44 -23.87
CA ALA A 195 -12.57 -6.85 -24.17
C ALA A 195 -11.37 -7.49 -23.43
N VAL A 196 -10.43 -6.66 -22.93
CA VAL A 196 -9.28 -7.09 -22.13
C VAL A 196 -9.53 -7.01 -20.63
N ARG A 197 -10.73 -6.60 -20.19
CA ARG A 197 -11.13 -6.58 -18.77
C ARG A 197 -11.07 -7.99 -18.19
N VAL A 198 -10.44 -8.14 -17.04
CA VAL A 198 -10.39 -9.40 -16.29
C VAL A 198 -11.01 -9.19 -14.92
N GLU A 199 -12.09 -9.91 -14.63
CA GLU A 199 -12.75 -9.83 -13.33
C GLU A 199 -11.75 -10.08 -12.20
N PHE A 200 -11.76 -9.21 -11.19
CA PHE A 200 -10.73 -9.23 -10.17
C PHE A 200 -11.08 -10.24 -9.09
N GLN A 201 -10.10 -11.05 -8.73
CA GLN A 201 -10.16 -11.93 -7.57
C GLN A 201 -8.94 -11.65 -6.71
N ALA A 202 -9.17 -11.45 -5.41
CA ALA A 202 -8.08 -11.24 -4.47
C ALA A 202 -7.15 -12.48 -4.49
N PRO A 203 -5.85 -12.28 -4.71
CA PRO A 203 -4.91 -13.38 -4.80
C PRO A 203 -4.77 -14.07 -3.44
N ARG A 204 -4.68 -15.40 -3.45
CA ARG A 204 -4.28 -16.19 -2.28
C ARG A 204 -2.77 -16.45 -2.23
N GLU A 205 -2.09 -16.25 -3.36
CA GLU A 205 -0.66 -16.46 -3.51
C GLU A 205 -0.01 -15.18 -4.05
N ALA A 206 1.18 -14.87 -3.55
CA ALA A 206 1.94 -13.75 -4.03
C ALA A 206 2.73 -14.10 -5.30
N ARG A 207 2.82 -13.16 -6.23
CA ARG A 207 3.78 -13.20 -7.33
C ARG A 207 5.11 -12.57 -6.89
N ARG A 208 6.19 -12.98 -7.56
CA ARG A 208 7.52 -12.42 -7.40
C ARG A 208 8.13 -12.10 -8.74
N ASP A 209 9.06 -11.17 -8.69
CA ASP A 209 9.85 -10.74 -9.83
C ASP A 209 10.62 -11.94 -10.42
N GLU A 210 10.69 -12.03 -11.75
CA GLU A 210 11.39 -13.12 -12.43
C GLU A 210 12.90 -13.17 -12.10
N ARG A 211 13.46 -12.09 -11.56
CA ARG A 211 14.84 -12.05 -11.07
C ARG A 211 15.06 -12.94 -9.85
N PHE A 212 14.01 -13.24 -9.08
CA PHE A 212 14.10 -14.18 -7.96
C PHE A 212 14.13 -15.62 -8.46
N THR A 213 15.18 -16.34 -8.09
CA THR A 213 15.44 -17.71 -8.55
C THR A 213 15.06 -18.78 -7.52
N SER A 214 14.96 -18.41 -6.24
CA SER A 214 14.58 -19.30 -5.14
C SER A 214 13.17 -18.96 -4.64
N LEU A 215 12.17 -19.65 -5.18
CA LEU A 215 10.76 -19.48 -4.83
C LEU A 215 10.30 -20.67 -3.99
N GLY A 216 9.94 -20.43 -2.73
CA GLY A 216 9.42 -21.47 -1.83
C GLY A 216 10.50 -22.26 -1.08
N ALA A 217 11.64 -21.64 -0.77
CA ALA A 217 12.59 -22.21 0.19
C ALA A 217 11.93 -22.42 1.56
N ASP A 218 12.36 -23.46 2.28
CA ASP A 218 12.06 -23.59 3.70
C ASP A 218 12.85 -22.54 4.49
N LEU A 219 12.31 -22.09 5.63
CA LEU A 219 13.05 -21.21 6.53
C LEU A 219 14.24 -21.97 7.11
N GLU A 220 15.45 -21.58 6.72
CA GLU A 220 16.66 -22.14 7.29
C GLU A 220 16.86 -21.69 8.74
N ALA A 221 17.65 -22.47 9.48
CA ALA A 221 18.04 -22.08 10.83
C ALA A 221 19.00 -20.87 10.75
N MET A 222 18.76 -19.85 11.58
CA MET A 222 19.69 -18.73 11.71
C MET A 222 21.10 -19.26 12.08
N PRO A 223 22.16 -18.68 11.51
CA PRO A 223 23.52 -18.86 12.04
C PRO A 223 23.60 -18.52 13.53
N ASP A 224 24.61 -19.04 14.23
CA ASP A 224 24.83 -18.70 15.65
C ASP A 224 25.06 -17.17 15.80
N GLU A 225 24.43 -16.53 16.79
CA GLU A 225 24.63 -15.10 17.09
C GLU A 225 26.10 -14.76 17.41
N ALA A 226 26.90 -15.75 17.81
CA ALA A 226 28.35 -15.62 18.01
C ALA A 226 29.13 -15.42 16.69
N ASP A 227 28.63 -15.91 15.56
CA ASP A 227 29.15 -15.60 14.22
C ASP A 227 28.46 -14.34 13.70
N HIS A 228 28.97 -13.18 14.15
CA HIS A 228 28.37 -11.88 13.84
C HIS A 228 28.13 -11.68 12.34
N ASP A 229 29.08 -12.05 11.48
CA ASP A 229 29.03 -11.71 10.05
C ASP A 229 28.05 -12.61 9.30
N ALA A 230 28.06 -13.92 9.55
CA ALA A 230 27.09 -14.84 8.97
C ALA A 230 25.67 -14.51 9.44
N HIS A 231 25.51 -14.22 10.73
CA HIS A 231 24.21 -13.88 11.31
C HIS A 231 23.65 -12.55 10.77
N THR A 232 24.51 -11.54 10.59
CA THR A 232 24.09 -10.24 10.02
C THR A 232 23.67 -10.39 8.56
N THR A 233 24.38 -11.22 7.78
CA THR A 233 23.98 -11.52 6.40
C THR A 233 22.58 -12.13 6.33
N GLU A 234 22.32 -13.18 7.11
CA GLU A 234 21.00 -13.83 7.18
C GLU A 234 19.92 -12.87 7.71
N GLU A 235 20.24 -12.02 8.69
CA GLU A 235 19.31 -11.01 9.23
C GLU A 235 18.82 -10.06 8.13
N PHE A 236 19.71 -9.47 7.35
CA PHE A 236 19.32 -8.56 6.26
C PHE A 236 18.75 -9.26 5.03
N GLU A 237 19.09 -10.53 4.82
CA GLU A 237 18.37 -11.37 3.87
C GLU A 237 16.91 -11.55 4.32
N ARG A 238 16.63 -11.81 5.60
CA ARG A 238 15.26 -11.89 6.12
C ARG A 238 14.50 -10.57 5.99
N TYR A 239 15.13 -9.44 6.33
CA TYR A 239 14.54 -8.11 6.08
C TYR A 239 14.08 -7.99 4.63
N SER A 240 14.90 -8.40 3.65
CA SER A 240 14.58 -8.33 2.22
C SER A 240 13.29 -9.08 1.82
N THR A 241 12.83 -10.02 2.65
CA THR A 241 11.63 -10.83 2.41
C THR A 241 10.34 -10.25 3.01
N GLU A 242 10.42 -9.18 3.79
CA GLU A 242 9.28 -8.59 4.52
C GLU A 242 8.20 -7.98 3.61
N VAL A 243 8.41 -7.95 2.30
CA VAL A 243 7.34 -7.76 1.31
C VAL A 243 6.13 -8.69 1.58
N LEU A 244 6.36 -9.90 2.12
CA LEU A 244 5.27 -10.82 2.51
C LEU A 244 4.38 -10.28 3.64
N ALA A 245 4.94 -9.50 4.56
CA ALA A 245 4.20 -8.88 5.64
C ALA A 245 3.38 -7.71 5.09
N ALA A 246 3.98 -6.89 4.20
CA ALA A 246 3.26 -5.86 3.46
C ALA A 246 2.05 -6.41 2.71
N GLU A 247 2.22 -7.54 2.01
CA GLU A 247 1.16 -8.24 1.29
C GLU A 247 0.05 -8.75 2.21
N THR A 248 0.40 -9.21 3.41
CA THR A 248 -0.58 -9.62 4.43
C THR A 248 -1.41 -8.42 4.89
N VAL A 249 -0.77 -7.30 5.25
CA VAL A 249 -1.49 -6.08 5.66
C VAL A 249 -2.35 -5.55 4.51
N ALA A 250 -1.88 -5.63 3.26
CA ALA A 250 -2.63 -5.23 2.08
C ALA A 250 -3.94 -6.02 1.92
N LEU A 251 -3.90 -7.35 2.06
CA LEU A 251 -5.11 -8.17 2.02
C LEU A 251 -6.04 -7.91 3.19
N VAL A 252 -5.50 -7.65 4.39
CA VAL A 252 -6.30 -7.21 5.54
C VAL A 252 -7.05 -5.91 5.22
N MET A 253 -6.36 -4.90 4.69
CA MET A 253 -6.98 -3.63 4.28
C MET A 253 -8.04 -3.83 3.19
N TYR A 254 -7.78 -4.71 2.21
CA TYR A 254 -8.70 -4.98 1.11
C TYR A 254 -9.99 -5.70 1.56
N HIS A 255 -9.87 -6.68 2.44
CA HIS A 255 -11.00 -7.51 2.88
C HIS A 255 -11.81 -6.87 4.01
N ILE A 256 -11.19 -6.12 4.90
CA ILE A 256 -11.88 -5.50 6.04
C ILE A 256 -12.44 -4.14 5.63
N LYS A 257 -13.76 -4.11 5.37
CA LYS A 257 -14.51 -2.93 4.95
C LYS A 257 -15.27 -2.32 6.12
N GLY A 258 -15.50 -1.01 6.10
CA GLY A 258 -16.39 -0.35 7.08
C GLY A 258 -15.78 -0.15 8.47
N MET A 259 -14.46 -0.31 8.62
CA MET A 259 -13.73 0.14 9.80
C MET A 259 -13.61 1.68 9.84
N PRO A 260 -13.37 2.29 11.01
CA PRO A 260 -13.05 3.72 11.11
C PRO A 260 -11.86 4.11 10.22
N TRP A 261 -11.86 5.36 9.74
CA TRP A 261 -10.80 5.87 8.85
C TRP A 261 -9.40 5.69 9.45
N GLU A 262 -9.25 5.90 10.76
CA GLU A 262 -7.98 5.79 11.45
C GLU A 262 -7.39 4.38 11.39
N PHE A 263 -8.20 3.33 11.22
CA PHE A 263 -7.69 1.96 10.99
C PHE A 263 -6.99 1.87 9.64
N GLN A 264 -7.62 2.39 8.57
CA GLN A 264 -7.03 2.39 7.23
C GLN A 264 -5.76 3.26 7.18
N PHE A 265 -5.76 4.38 7.90
CA PHE A 265 -4.59 5.25 8.04
C PHE A 265 -3.41 4.54 8.73
N ASP A 266 -3.65 3.92 9.89
CA ASP A 266 -2.63 3.20 10.66
C ASP A 266 -2.15 1.93 9.91
N ALA A 267 -3.06 1.19 9.28
CA ALA A 267 -2.72 0.00 8.50
C ALA A 267 -1.90 0.34 7.24
N ALA A 268 -2.19 1.46 6.57
CA ALA A 268 -1.38 1.94 5.45
C ALA A 268 0.06 2.30 5.90
N ARG A 269 0.20 2.85 7.11
CA ARG A 269 1.53 3.09 7.72
C ARG A 269 2.27 1.78 7.96
N HIS A 270 1.64 0.82 8.64
CA HIS A 270 2.21 -0.50 8.88
C HIS A 270 2.64 -1.18 7.57
N LEU A 271 1.75 -1.24 6.56
CA LEU A 271 2.07 -1.83 5.25
C LEU A 271 3.33 -1.24 4.63
N TYR A 272 3.48 0.09 4.64
CA TYR A 272 4.66 0.72 4.06
C TYR A 272 5.92 0.54 4.90
N ASP A 273 5.80 0.27 6.20
CA ASP A 273 6.94 -0.07 7.06
C ASP A 273 7.54 -1.38 6.62
N GLU A 274 6.72 -2.40 6.39
CA GLU A 274 7.15 -3.69 5.84
C GLU A 274 7.83 -3.56 4.46
N ILE A 275 7.34 -2.65 3.60
CA ILE A 275 8.01 -2.34 2.33
C ILE A 275 9.37 -1.69 2.58
N ARG A 276 9.47 -0.76 3.52
CA ARG A 276 10.75 -0.12 3.87
C ARG A 276 11.72 -1.11 4.51
N HIS A 277 11.24 -2.04 5.31
CA HIS A 277 12.05 -3.09 5.91
C HIS A 277 12.68 -3.99 4.82
N ALA A 278 11.89 -4.39 3.83
CA ALA A 278 12.42 -5.03 2.63
C ALA A 278 13.48 -4.18 1.92
N LEU A 279 13.23 -2.88 1.74
CA LEU A 279 14.19 -1.97 1.13
C LEU A 279 15.46 -1.76 1.97
N MET A 280 15.38 -1.83 3.31
CA MET A 280 16.55 -1.81 4.20
C MET A 280 17.43 -3.05 3.97
N GLY A 281 16.83 -4.24 3.87
CA GLY A 281 17.55 -5.47 3.50
C GLY A 281 18.22 -5.36 2.12
N TYR A 282 17.49 -4.85 1.12
CA TYR A 282 18.02 -4.62 -0.23
C TYR A 282 19.22 -3.65 -0.25
N GLU A 283 19.11 -2.52 0.45
CA GLU A 283 20.17 -1.52 0.54
C GLU A 283 21.39 -2.11 1.24
N TRP A 284 21.18 -2.85 2.33
CA TRP A 284 22.25 -3.51 3.05
C TRP A 284 22.98 -4.52 2.18
N MET A 285 22.26 -5.44 1.52
CA MET A 285 22.84 -6.49 0.67
C MET A 285 23.67 -5.88 -0.47
N ARG A 286 23.14 -4.85 -1.16
CA ARG A 286 23.86 -4.17 -2.25
C ARG A 286 25.15 -3.51 -1.79
N ARG A 287 25.15 -2.90 -0.60
CA ARG A 287 26.36 -2.30 0.00
C ARG A 287 27.44 -3.33 0.34
N HIS A 288 27.04 -4.58 0.55
CA HIS A 288 27.93 -5.70 0.82
C HIS A 288 28.21 -6.57 -0.42
N GLY A 289 27.87 -6.08 -1.61
CA GLY A 289 28.15 -6.77 -2.88
C GLY A 289 27.25 -7.99 -3.15
N ALA A 290 26.20 -8.18 -2.36
CA ALA A 290 25.19 -9.21 -2.58
C ALA A 290 24.05 -8.68 -3.48
N ASP A 291 23.52 -9.56 -4.33
CA ASP A 291 22.33 -9.29 -5.12
C ASP A 291 21.06 -9.68 -4.34
N PRO A 292 20.20 -8.72 -3.96
CA PRO A 292 18.96 -9.03 -3.21
C PRO A 292 18.02 -9.98 -3.94
N PHE A 293 18.11 -10.10 -5.27
CA PHE A 293 17.28 -11.04 -6.03
C PHE A 293 17.73 -12.50 -5.91
N GLN A 294 18.86 -12.77 -5.27
CA GLN A 294 19.25 -14.15 -4.90
C GLN A 294 18.67 -14.57 -3.54
N SER A 295 18.04 -13.66 -2.80
CA SER A 295 17.37 -13.95 -1.53
C SER A 295 16.19 -14.91 -1.74
N PRO A 296 16.04 -15.95 -0.89
CA PRO A 296 14.91 -16.86 -0.94
C PRO A 296 13.58 -16.13 -0.69
N GLN A 297 12.53 -16.56 -1.40
CA GLN A 297 11.20 -15.97 -1.27
C GLN A 297 10.20 -16.97 -0.68
N TYR A 298 9.64 -16.64 0.49
CA TYR A 298 8.77 -17.51 1.29
C TYR A 298 7.28 -17.41 0.93
N LEU A 299 6.92 -17.62 -0.34
CA LEU A 299 5.56 -17.38 -0.86
C LEU A 299 4.47 -18.25 -0.20
N HIS A 300 4.86 -19.42 0.30
CA HIS A 300 3.97 -20.34 1.00
C HIS A 300 3.41 -19.73 2.30
N ILE A 301 4.09 -18.75 2.91
CA ILE A 301 3.60 -18.04 4.10
C ILE A 301 2.33 -17.25 3.82
N LEU A 302 2.29 -16.48 2.72
CA LEU A 302 1.07 -15.73 2.38
C LEU A 302 -0.07 -16.69 2.05
N LYS A 303 0.21 -17.75 1.27
CA LYS A 303 -0.76 -18.81 0.97
C LYS A 303 -1.36 -19.41 2.23
N TRP A 304 -0.52 -19.73 3.20
CA TRP A 304 -0.93 -20.22 4.51
C TRP A 304 -1.77 -19.18 5.28
N ARG A 305 -1.41 -17.89 5.29
CA ARG A 305 -2.19 -16.85 5.98
C ARG A 305 -3.57 -16.64 5.35
N CYS A 306 -3.66 -16.70 4.02
CA CYS A 306 -4.90 -16.49 3.25
C CYS A 306 -6.00 -17.54 3.53
N GLN A 307 -5.70 -18.64 4.22
CA GLN A 307 -6.72 -19.59 4.65
C GLN A 307 -7.49 -19.12 5.91
N PHE A 308 -6.93 -18.17 6.66
CA PHE A 308 -7.53 -17.65 7.88
C PHE A 308 -8.31 -16.35 7.62
N PRO A 309 -9.31 -16.02 8.47
CA PRO A 309 -9.99 -14.73 8.40
C PRO A 309 -9.01 -13.54 8.53
N PRO A 310 -9.25 -12.41 7.86
CA PRO A 310 -8.35 -11.24 7.90
C PRO A 310 -7.98 -10.75 9.30
N VAL A 311 -8.92 -10.80 10.27
CA VAL A 311 -8.64 -10.44 11.67
C VAL A 311 -7.63 -11.38 12.33
N MET A 312 -7.61 -12.66 11.99
CA MET A 312 -6.61 -13.64 12.45
C MET A 312 -5.26 -13.38 11.79
N GLN A 313 -5.24 -13.07 10.49
CA GLN A 313 -4.01 -12.69 9.78
C GLN A 313 -3.33 -11.49 10.45
N TYR A 314 -4.11 -10.44 10.75
CA TYR A 314 -3.61 -9.24 11.41
C TYR A 314 -3.18 -9.50 12.86
N CYS A 315 -3.91 -10.34 13.59
CA CYS A 315 -3.52 -10.76 14.95
C CYS A 315 -2.20 -11.54 14.97
N MET A 316 -2.00 -12.46 14.02
CA MET A 316 -0.76 -13.24 13.92
C MET A 316 0.45 -12.36 13.59
N LEU A 317 0.26 -11.37 12.72
CA LEU A 317 1.32 -10.41 12.40
C LEU A 317 1.64 -9.55 13.63
N THR A 318 0.62 -8.87 14.17
CA THR A 318 0.83 -7.88 15.24
C THR A 318 1.18 -8.43 16.61
N MET A 319 0.58 -9.55 16.99
CA MET A 319 0.79 -10.13 18.33
C MET A 319 1.74 -11.33 18.29
N GLY A 320 1.89 -11.98 17.14
CA GLY A 320 2.80 -13.10 16.94
C GLY A 320 4.17 -12.62 16.48
N ASN A 321 4.28 -12.23 15.21
CA ASN A 321 5.56 -11.87 14.60
C ASN A 321 6.28 -10.72 15.33
N GLU A 322 5.61 -9.59 15.50
CA GLU A 322 6.25 -8.34 15.97
C GLU A 322 6.66 -8.42 17.45
N VAL A 323 5.76 -8.88 18.33
CA VAL A 323 6.02 -8.98 19.79
C VAL A 323 7.19 -9.92 20.10
N HIS A 324 7.29 -11.04 19.40
CA HIS A 324 8.31 -12.05 19.71
C HIS A 324 9.70 -11.71 19.15
N ALA A 325 9.79 -10.74 18.24
CA ALA A 325 11.05 -10.30 17.65
C ALA A 325 11.84 -9.30 18.52
N PHE A 326 11.21 -8.61 19.49
CA PHE A 326 11.90 -7.57 20.28
C PHE A 326 13.13 -8.06 21.06
N PRO A 327 13.10 -9.18 21.81
CA PRO A 327 14.28 -9.61 22.56
C PRO A 327 15.46 -9.91 21.65
N TYR A 328 15.19 -10.46 20.46
CA TYR A 328 16.19 -10.70 19.42
C TYR A 328 16.80 -9.39 18.92
N ARG A 329 15.96 -8.45 18.46
CA ARG A 329 16.41 -7.15 17.92
C ARG A 329 17.28 -6.34 18.89
N HIS A 330 16.96 -6.34 20.18
CA HIS A 330 17.78 -5.65 21.18
C HIS A 330 19.19 -6.26 21.32
N ARG A 331 19.30 -7.60 21.30
CA ARG A 331 20.62 -8.28 21.30
C ARG A 331 21.41 -7.96 20.04
N ARG A 332 20.75 -7.83 18.89
CA ARG A 332 21.37 -7.47 17.61
C ARG A 332 21.92 -6.05 17.61
N VAL A 333 21.18 -5.08 18.14
CA VAL A 333 21.70 -3.72 18.36
C VAL A 333 22.96 -3.74 19.22
N GLU A 334 22.97 -4.47 20.34
CA GLU A 334 24.16 -4.60 21.18
C GLU A 334 25.33 -5.26 20.46
N ALA A 335 25.07 -6.26 19.61
CA ALA A 335 26.09 -6.94 18.82
C ALA A 335 26.74 -5.98 17.81
N HIS A 336 25.94 -5.23 17.05
CA HIS A 336 26.42 -4.23 16.10
C HIS A 336 27.20 -3.09 16.76
N GLN A 337 26.77 -2.65 17.95
CA GLN A 337 27.51 -1.66 18.73
C GLN A 337 28.89 -2.16 19.15
N LYS A 338 29.00 -3.44 19.54
CA LYS A 338 30.27 -4.06 19.93
C LYS A 338 31.23 -4.21 18.75
N THR A 339 30.73 -4.50 17.55
CA THR A 339 31.54 -4.65 16.34
C THR A 339 31.79 -3.33 15.60
N GLY A 340 31.05 -2.26 15.94
CA GLY A 340 31.16 -0.96 15.28
C GLY A 340 30.42 -0.88 13.95
N ASP A 341 29.52 -1.83 13.66
CA ASP A 341 28.67 -1.83 12.46
C ASP A 341 27.52 -0.84 12.61
N ARG A 342 27.81 0.43 12.29
CA ARG A 342 26.88 1.54 12.47
C ARG A 342 25.68 1.47 11.53
N LEU A 343 25.82 0.84 10.36
CA LEU A 343 24.72 0.77 9.39
C LEU A 343 23.66 -0.22 9.90
N SER A 344 24.10 -1.43 10.24
CA SER A 344 23.21 -2.47 10.74
C SER A 344 22.56 -2.07 12.06
N GLU A 345 23.32 -1.45 12.97
CA GLU A 345 22.78 -0.87 14.20
C GLU A 345 21.63 0.11 13.90
N GLN A 346 21.84 1.05 12.98
CA GLN A 346 20.82 2.06 12.66
C GLN A 346 19.57 1.44 12.06
N PHE A 347 19.71 0.48 11.15
CA PHE A 347 18.56 -0.19 10.51
C PHE A 347 17.72 -0.93 11.55
N VAL A 348 18.35 -1.75 12.41
CA VAL A 348 17.64 -2.48 13.47
C VAL A 348 16.99 -1.52 14.48
N ARG A 349 17.58 -0.35 14.77
CA ARG A 349 16.96 0.64 15.67
C ARG A 349 15.73 1.31 15.08
N TYR A 350 15.71 1.58 13.77
CA TYR A 350 14.52 2.10 13.09
C TYR A 350 13.41 1.05 13.06
N ASP A 351 13.77 -0.19 12.74
CA ASP A 351 12.86 -1.34 12.78
C ASP A 351 12.21 -1.51 14.17
N ILE A 352 12.99 -1.50 15.26
CA ILE A 352 12.43 -1.54 16.63
C ILE A 352 11.38 -0.42 16.86
N ALA A 353 11.60 0.78 16.32
CA ALA A 353 10.67 1.89 16.49
C ALA A 353 9.36 1.68 15.70
N ASP A 354 9.46 1.14 14.48
CA ASP A 354 8.32 0.81 13.63
C ASP A 354 7.50 -0.34 14.23
N GLU A 355 8.17 -1.39 14.67
CA GLU A 355 7.57 -2.59 15.28
C GLU A 355 6.89 -2.28 16.61
N THR A 356 7.43 -1.32 17.37
CA THR A 356 6.74 -0.80 18.56
C THR A 356 5.41 -0.15 18.19
N GLN A 357 5.32 0.51 17.03
CA GLN A 357 4.06 1.07 16.53
C GLN A 357 3.13 -0.02 16.02
N HIS A 358 3.65 -1.05 15.35
CA HIS A 358 2.82 -2.15 14.85
C HIS A 358 2.12 -2.91 15.99
N VAL A 359 2.84 -3.20 17.08
CA VAL A 359 2.22 -3.78 18.29
C VAL A 359 1.19 -2.86 18.92
N ARG A 360 1.41 -1.53 18.89
CA ARG A 360 0.40 -0.55 19.32
C ARG A 360 -0.82 -0.57 18.42
N PHE A 361 -0.65 -0.73 17.11
CA PHE A 361 -1.75 -0.89 16.17
C PHE A 361 -2.52 -2.18 16.45
N GLY A 362 -1.85 -3.31 16.72
CA GLY A 362 -2.48 -4.56 17.15
C GLY A 362 -3.35 -4.35 18.38
N ASN A 363 -2.79 -3.79 19.45
CA ASN A 363 -3.53 -3.52 20.69
C ASN A 363 -4.70 -2.55 20.51
N ARG A 364 -4.54 -1.53 19.67
CA ARG A 364 -5.60 -0.55 19.37
C ARG A 364 -6.73 -1.16 18.57
N TRP A 365 -6.40 -1.91 17.51
CA TRP A 365 -7.36 -2.27 16.48
C TRP A 365 -7.97 -3.65 16.65
N LEU A 366 -7.29 -4.61 17.27
CA LEU A 366 -7.87 -5.95 17.47
C LEU A 366 -9.21 -5.92 18.23
N PRO A 367 -9.39 -5.19 19.36
CA PRO A 367 -10.70 -5.08 20.00
C PRO A 367 -11.81 -4.57 19.07
N VAL A 368 -11.48 -3.56 18.25
CA VAL A 368 -12.43 -2.94 17.31
C VAL A 368 -12.76 -3.90 16.17
N LEU A 369 -11.75 -4.59 15.65
CA LEU A 369 -11.89 -5.60 14.60
C LEU A 369 -12.76 -6.78 15.05
N LEU A 370 -12.51 -7.33 16.25
CA LEU A 370 -13.28 -8.44 16.79
C LEU A 370 -14.76 -8.07 16.93
N ASN A 371 -15.04 -6.88 17.47
CA ASN A 371 -16.41 -6.37 17.55
C ASN A 371 -17.02 -6.16 16.15
N HIS A 372 -16.26 -5.62 15.20
CA HIS A 372 -16.71 -5.36 13.84
C HIS A 372 -17.10 -6.65 13.09
N VAL A 373 -16.36 -7.74 13.27
CA VAL A 373 -16.65 -9.04 12.64
C VAL A 373 -17.61 -9.92 13.44
N GLY A 374 -18.08 -9.45 14.60
CA GLY A 374 -18.98 -10.21 15.47
C GLY A 374 -18.32 -11.40 16.16
N GLU A 375 -17.01 -11.34 16.41
CA GLU A 375 -16.31 -12.38 17.16
C GLU A 375 -16.75 -12.36 18.64
N SER A 376 -17.07 -13.55 19.17
CA SER A 376 -17.65 -13.73 20.50
C SER A 376 -16.62 -13.93 21.61
N ARG A 377 -15.42 -14.40 21.24
CA ARG A 377 -14.31 -14.60 22.18
C ARG A 377 -13.81 -13.25 22.72
N SER A 378 -13.31 -13.25 23.96
CA SER A 378 -12.58 -12.09 24.49
C SER A 378 -11.30 -11.85 23.68
N LEU A 379 -10.78 -10.62 23.69
CA LEU A 379 -9.50 -10.30 23.04
C LEU A 379 -8.38 -11.25 23.52
N GLU A 380 -8.31 -11.50 24.83
CA GLU A 380 -7.31 -12.39 25.43
C GLU A 380 -7.43 -13.82 24.89
N GLN A 381 -8.63 -14.41 24.91
CA GLN A 381 -8.85 -15.77 24.42
C GLN A 381 -8.57 -15.87 22.92
N TYR A 382 -9.07 -14.91 22.14
CA TYR A 382 -8.87 -14.89 20.69
C TYR A 382 -7.38 -14.80 20.34
N THR A 383 -6.64 -13.92 21.03
CA THR A 383 -5.21 -13.74 20.82
C THR A 383 -4.45 -15.02 21.20
N ALA A 384 -4.76 -15.64 22.33
CA ALA A 384 -4.16 -16.91 22.75
C ALA A 384 -4.39 -18.03 21.73
N ASP A 385 -5.61 -18.15 21.18
CA ASP A 385 -5.93 -19.13 20.14
C ASP A 385 -5.14 -18.88 18.86
N CYS A 386 -5.04 -17.61 18.43
CA CYS A 386 -4.26 -17.23 17.24
C CYS A 386 -2.76 -17.54 17.44
N LEU A 387 -2.22 -17.22 18.62
CA LEU A 387 -0.82 -17.47 18.95
C LEU A 387 -0.50 -18.96 19.06
N LYS A 388 -1.46 -19.80 19.47
CA LYS A 388 -1.28 -21.24 19.43
C LYS A 388 -1.05 -21.74 18.00
N VAL A 389 -1.88 -21.29 17.05
CA VAL A 389 -1.71 -21.66 15.62
C VAL A 389 -0.40 -21.11 15.07
N TRP A 390 -0.04 -19.87 15.42
CA TRP A 390 1.24 -19.26 15.05
C TRP A 390 2.43 -20.06 15.59
N GLU A 391 2.40 -20.44 16.87
CA GLU A 391 3.47 -21.19 17.54
C GLU A 391 3.63 -22.60 16.95
N GLU A 392 2.51 -23.29 16.69
CA GLU A 392 2.51 -24.68 16.19
C GLU A 392 2.91 -24.76 14.71
N GLN A 393 2.51 -23.78 13.90
CA GLN A 393 2.69 -23.84 12.45
C GLN A 393 3.75 -22.86 11.94
N TYR A 394 3.58 -21.56 12.21
CA TYR A 394 4.48 -20.52 11.67
C TYR A 394 5.90 -20.66 12.22
N ARG A 395 6.04 -20.72 13.56
CA ARG A 395 7.36 -20.76 14.20
C ARG A 395 8.12 -22.06 13.92
N THR A 396 7.40 -23.16 13.65
CA THR A 396 8.02 -24.46 13.34
C THR A 396 8.33 -24.64 11.84
N GLY A 397 7.86 -23.74 10.97
CA GLY A 397 7.87 -23.90 9.52
C GLY A 397 6.88 -24.93 8.99
N LYS A 398 6.12 -25.64 9.85
CA LYS A 398 5.13 -26.65 9.45
C LYS A 398 3.80 -26.01 9.06
N LEU A 399 3.81 -25.25 7.97
CA LEU A 399 2.61 -24.56 7.49
C LEU A 399 1.61 -25.58 6.92
N THR A 400 0.49 -25.78 7.63
CA THR A 400 -0.58 -26.66 7.15
C THR A 400 -1.46 -25.87 6.18
N ILE A 401 -1.50 -26.27 4.91
CA ILE A 401 -2.30 -25.62 3.87
C ILE A 401 -3.48 -26.53 3.54
N ASN A 402 -4.67 -26.17 4.01
CA ASN A 402 -5.86 -27.04 3.99
C ASN A 402 -6.83 -26.76 2.82
N VAL A 403 -6.46 -25.88 1.90
CA VAL A 403 -7.36 -25.43 0.82
C VAL A 403 -6.53 -25.24 -0.45
N GLU A 404 -6.92 -25.92 -1.52
CA GLU A 404 -6.44 -25.65 -2.89
C GLU A 404 -7.06 -24.35 -3.44
#